data_AF-A0A3B0B933-F1
#
_entry.id   AF-A0A3B0B933-F1
#
_cell.length_a   1.000
_cell.length_b   1.000
_cell.length_c   1.000
_cell.angle_alpha   90.00
_cell.angle_beta   90.00
_cell.angle_gamma   90.00
#
_symmetry.space_group_name_H-M   'P 1'
#
loop_
_entity.id
_entity.type
_entity.pdbx_description
1 polymer ?
#
loop_
_entity_poly.entity_id
_entity_poly.type
_entity_poly.pdbx_seq_one_letter_code
_entity_poly.pdbx_strand_id
1 'polypeptide(L)' 'MRHENDHAGDRDRAPAGDDHPLFIRQRYGTRWVYNHRNPVGLALIMIVPIVAIGALLLMTRGAGR' A
#
# COMPACT_ATOMS: atom_id res chain seq x y z
N MET A 1 31.77 34.88 -0.03
CA MET A 1 30.79 34.36 0.95
C MET A 1 29.40 34.61 0.39
N ARG A 2 28.61 33.56 0.12
CA ARG A 2 27.16 33.46 0.40
C ARG A 2 26.64 32.15 -0.20
N HIS A 3 26.74 31.10 0.61
CA HIS A 3 25.84 29.95 0.54
C HIS A 3 24.43 30.50 0.76
N GLU A 4 23.56 30.48 -0.24
CA GLU A 4 22.15 30.80 -0.04
C GLU A 4 21.29 29.86 -0.86
N ASN A 5 20.97 28.73 -0.22
CA ASN A 5 19.61 28.21 -0.15
C ASN A 5 18.95 27.71 -1.45
N ASP A 6 19.60 26.79 -2.15
CA ASP A 6 18.96 25.95 -3.18
C ASP A 6 18.23 24.72 -2.58
N HIS A 7 17.61 24.85 -1.41
CA HIS A 7 16.81 23.78 -0.78
C HIS A 7 15.32 23.84 -1.16
N ALA A 8 14.97 24.61 -2.21
CA ALA A 8 13.59 24.78 -2.67
C ALA A 8 13.09 23.66 -3.61
N GLY A 9 13.79 22.53 -3.72
CA GLY A 9 13.52 21.51 -4.75
C GLY A 9 12.96 20.17 -4.28
N ASP A 10 12.74 19.96 -2.98
CA ASP A 10 12.45 18.62 -2.43
C ASP A 10 10.98 18.41 -2.02
N ARG A 11 10.04 19.23 -2.51
CA ARG A 11 8.60 19.05 -2.24
C ARG A 11 7.83 18.33 -3.34
N ASP A 12 8.44 18.20 -4.53
CA ASP A 12 7.85 17.57 -5.71
C ASP A 12 8.51 16.24 -6.07
N ARG A 13 9.38 15.72 -5.19
CA ARG A 13 9.87 14.35 -5.32
C ARG A 13 8.71 13.41 -5.00
N ALA A 14 7.90 13.11 -6.02
CA ALA A 14 7.00 11.97 -5.98
C ALA A 14 7.88 10.77 -5.60
N PRO A 15 7.67 10.17 -4.42
CA PRO A 15 8.62 9.23 -3.89
C PRO A 15 8.67 8.02 -4.83
N ALA A 16 9.88 7.75 -5.32
CA ALA A 16 10.14 6.69 -6.26
C ALA A 16 10.23 5.37 -5.49
N GLY A 17 9.22 4.53 -5.66
CA GLY A 17 9.17 3.18 -5.09
C GLY A 17 8.29 3.13 -3.85
N ASP A 18 7.26 2.27 -3.90
CA ASP A 18 6.43 1.79 -2.77
C ASP A 18 5.64 2.81 -1.93
N ASP A 19 5.93 4.10 -2.06
CA ASP A 19 5.38 5.21 -1.29
C ASP A 19 4.10 5.81 -1.89
N HIS A 20 3.50 5.13 -2.89
CA HIS A 20 2.16 5.49 -3.32
C HIS A 20 1.18 5.13 -2.21
N PRO A 21 0.44 6.08 -1.61
CA PRO A 21 -0.45 5.75 -0.51
C PRO A 21 -1.53 4.76 -0.95
N LEU A 22 -1.82 3.76 -0.09
CA LEU A 22 -2.84 2.72 -0.31
C LEU A 22 -4.23 3.35 -0.55
N PHE A 23 -4.49 4.44 0.16
CA PHE A 23 -5.70 5.23 0.01
C PHE A 23 -5.33 6.64 -0.42
N ILE A 24 -5.93 7.08 -1.53
CA ILE A 24 -5.81 8.46 -2.00
C ILE A 24 -7.09 9.19 -1.59
N ARG A 25 -6.92 10.39 -1.03
CA ARG A 25 -8.03 11.30 -0.80
C ARG A 25 -8.49 11.89 -2.14
N GLN A 26 -9.79 11.83 -2.40
CA GLN A 26 -10.39 12.43 -3.59
C GLN A 26 -10.18 13.96 -3.58
N ARG A 27 -9.73 14.53 -4.70
CA ARG A 27 -9.27 15.94 -4.83
C ARG A 27 -10.26 16.99 -4.33
N TYR A 28 -11.56 16.70 -4.35
CA TYR A 28 -12.64 17.62 -3.97
C TYR A 28 -13.64 16.98 -2.99
N GLY A 29 -13.13 16.25 -1.99
CA GLY A 29 -13.98 15.69 -0.93
C GLY A 29 -13.18 15.08 0.23
N THR A 30 -13.89 14.52 1.20
CA THR A 30 -13.31 13.75 2.33
C THR A 30 -13.26 12.24 2.04
N ARG A 31 -13.60 11.84 0.82
CA ARG A 31 -13.70 10.44 0.41
C ARG A 31 -12.32 9.86 0.14
N TRP A 32 -12.03 8.75 0.81
CA TRP A 32 -10.83 7.94 0.60
C TRP A 32 -11.14 6.87 -0.44
N VAL A 33 -10.25 6.72 -1.43
CA VAL A 33 -10.41 5.78 -2.53
C VAL A 33 -9.18 4.90 -2.60
N TYR A 34 -9.39 3.61 -2.84
CA TYR A 34 -8.29 2.66 -3.02
C TYR A 34 -7.48 3.03 -4.26
N ASN A 35 -6.17 3.12 -4.08
CA ASN A 35 -5.25 3.35 -5.17
C ASN A 35 -4.91 2.03 -5.87
N HIS A 36 -5.53 1.77 -7.02
CA HIS A 36 -5.24 0.58 -7.81
C HIS A 36 -3.78 0.51 -8.32
N ARG A 37 -3.04 1.62 -8.26
CA ARG A 37 -1.63 1.70 -8.67
C ARG A 37 -0.66 1.37 -7.53
N ASN A 38 -1.14 1.15 -6.31
CA ASN A 38 -0.29 0.70 -5.22
C ASN A 38 -0.07 -0.83 -5.31
N PRO A 39 1.17 -1.30 -5.58
CA PRO A 39 1.47 -2.73 -5.71
C PRO A 39 1.32 -3.50 -4.38
N VAL A 40 1.53 -2.84 -3.23
CA VAL A 40 1.35 -3.41 -1.88
C VAL A 40 -0.11 -3.75 -1.61
N GLY A 41 -1.03 -2.85 -1.99
CA GLY A 41 -2.47 -3.09 -1.84
C GLY A 41 -2.92 -4.31 -2.65
N LEU A 42 -2.41 -4.43 -3.87
CA LEU A 42 -2.68 -5.58 -4.75
C LEU A 42 -2.07 -6.87 -4.19
N ALA A 43 -0.83 -6.80 -3.67
CA ALA A 43 -0.19 -7.93 -3.01
C ALA A 43 -1.00 -8.41 -1.81
N LEU A 44 -1.51 -7.49 -0.97
CA LEU A 44 -2.33 -7.84 0.19
C LEU A 44 -3.62 -8.55 -0.22
N ILE A 45 -4.32 -8.02 -1.24
CA ILE A 45 -5.55 -8.62 -1.79
C ILE A 45 -5.28 -10.04 -2.31
N MET A 46 -4.10 -10.32 -2.85
CA MET A 46 -3.73 -11.65 -3.34
C MET A 46 -3.30 -12.60 -2.20
N ILE A 47 -2.54 -12.11 -1.21
CA ILE A 47 -2.01 -12.93 -0.12
C ILE A 47 -3.11 -13.36 0.85
N VAL A 48 -4.04 -12.46 1.18
CA VAL A 48 -5.13 -12.73 2.14
C VAL A 48 -5.93 -14.00 1.83
N PRO A 49 -6.48 -14.21 0.61
CA PRO A 49 -7.24 -15.42 0.31
C PRO A 49 -6.38 -16.67 0.32
N ILE A 50 -5.11 -16.59 -0.11
CA ILE A 50 -4.18 -17.73 -0.09
C ILE A 50 -3.95 -18.19 1.35
N VAL A 51 -3.66 -17.25 2.25
CA VAL A 51 -3.45 -17.55 3.68
C VAL A 51 -4.73 -18.06 4.32
N ALA A 52 -5.88 -17.45 4.02
CA ALA A 52 -7.17 -17.88 4.57
C ALA A 52 -7.51 -19.33 4.15
N ILE A 53 -7.37 -19.66 2.87
CA ILE A 53 -7.59 -21.01 2.35
C ILE A 53 -6.58 -22.00 2.96
N GLY A 54 -5.30 -21.63 3.01
CA GLY A 54 -4.25 -22.45 3.61
C GLY A 54 -4.53 -22.77 5.08
N ALA A 55 -4.91 -21.77 5.87
CA ALA A 55 -5.28 -21.93 7.27
C ALA A 55 -6.53 -22.80 7.43
N LEU A 56 -7.56 -22.59 6.60
CA LEU A 56 -8.78 -23.40 6.63
C LEU A 56 -8.48 -24.88 6.30
N LEU A 57 -7.64 -25.14 5.29
CA LEU A 57 -7.21 -26.50 4.95
C LEU A 57 -6.38 -27.13 6.07
N LEU A 58 -5.54 -26.34 6.76
CA LEU A 58 -4.78 -26.82 7.90
C LEU A 58 -5.70 -27.18 9.07
N MET A 59 -6.69 -26.35 9.37
CA MET A 59 -7.68 -26.59 10.42
C MET A 59 -8.53 -27.82 10.13
N THR A 60 -9.02 -27.99 8.90
CA THR A 60 -9.83 -29.16 8.51
C THR A 60 -9.03 -30.46 8.53
N ARG A 61 -7.74 -30.43 8.18
CA ARG A 61 -6.84 -31.59 8.29
C ARG A 61 -6.36 -31.87 9.72
N GLY A 62 -6.36 -30.86 10.59
CA GLY A 62 -6.00 -30.98 12.00
C GLY A 62 -7.16 -31.40 12.90
N ALA A 63 -8.39 -30.98 12.60
CA ALA A 63 -9.61 -31.31 13.35
C ALA A 63 -10.10 -32.77 13.15
N GLY A 64 -9.50 -33.49 12.21
CA GLY A 64 -9.77 -34.91 11.95
C GLY A 64 -8.78 -35.89 12.62
N ARG A 65 -7.95 -35.43 13.56
CA ARG A 65 -7.10 -36.27 14.41
C ARG A 65 -7.58 -36.27 15.85
#